data_AF-A0A952AFN6-F1
#
_entry.id   AF-A0A952AFN6-F1
#
_cell.length_a   1.000
_cell.length_b   1.000
_cell.length_c   1.000
_cell.angle_alpha   90.00
_cell.angle_beta   90.00
_cell.angle_gamma   90.00
#
_symmetry.space_group_name_H-M   'P 1'
#
loop_
_entity.id
_entity.type
_entity.pdbx_description
1 polymer ?
#
loop_
_entity_poly.entity_id
_entity_poly.type
_entity_poly.pdbx_seq_one_letter_code
_entity_poly.pdbx_strand_id
1 'polypeptide(L)'
;MKLLYLLLISLITSKAIAQNITAKYAVTETIYYTDKNGNKAAAPILKFDGFFYGNGHTYISFLKPLYLNDYPDGSIIVEQSPDNVFRSVGLIMDTIQGIDYNSLDSLIYRCRFQKNPEGLTSNTKFDFELGYQKWEILPETKTIQGLQCQRAKRYDPYRGNMLVNDVWFCADLPVPVSFDNCLGLPGLIVEGTNLGTNTFYELQYYNLNMAIPEQIFWPNEFTEMFRIVAKKIV
;
A
#
# COMPACT_ATOMS: atom_id res chain seq x y z
N MET A 1 -7.64 -3.58 61.41
CA MET A 1 -6.60 -3.07 60.49
C MET A 1 -6.16 -4.17 59.53
N LYS A 2 -6.75 -4.24 58.34
CA LYS A 2 -6.13 -4.85 57.15
C LYS A 2 -6.61 -4.02 55.96
N LEU A 3 -5.71 -3.17 55.46
CA LEU A 3 -5.95 -2.32 54.30
C LEU A 3 -6.17 -3.20 53.07
N LEU A 4 -7.37 -3.10 52.49
CA LEU A 4 -7.67 -3.61 51.17
C LEU A 4 -7.19 -2.53 50.17
N TYR A 5 -6.03 -2.73 49.55
CA TYR A 5 -5.59 -1.88 48.45
C TYR A 5 -6.47 -2.17 47.22
N LEU A 6 -7.47 -1.32 46.98
CA LEU A 6 -8.13 -1.23 45.68
C LEU A 6 -7.13 -0.63 44.68
N LEU A 7 -6.50 -1.49 43.88
CA LEU A 7 -5.87 -1.10 42.62
C LEU A 7 -6.99 -0.77 41.62
N LEU A 8 -7.44 0.49 41.63
CA LEU A 8 -8.21 1.06 40.53
C LEU A 8 -7.20 1.30 39.39
N ILE A 9 -6.99 0.29 38.54
CA ILE A 9 -6.38 0.51 37.23
C ILE A 9 -7.40 1.33 36.45
N SER A 10 -7.15 2.63 36.34
CA SER A 10 -7.86 3.50 35.43
C SER A 10 -7.66 2.96 34.02
N LEU A 11 -8.64 2.22 33.51
CA LEU A 11 -8.88 2.05 32.08
C LEU A 11 -9.22 3.44 31.53
N ILE A 12 -8.20 4.27 31.34
CA ILE A 12 -8.26 5.34 30.37
C ILE A 12 -8.18 4.61 29.03
N THR A 13 -9.32 4.05 28.62
CA THR A 13 -9.55 3.82 27.20
C THR A 13 -9.64 5.22 26.63
N SER A 14 -8.50 5.77 26.22
CA SER A 14 -8.52 6.77 25.17
C SER A 14 -9.25 6.08 24.02
N LYS A 15 -10.56 6.34 23.91
CA LYS A 15 -11.23 6.24 22.63
C LYS A 15 -10.44 7.19 21.76
N ALA A 16 -9.42 6.67 21.07
CA ALA A 16 -8.75 7.40 20.02
C ALA A 16 -9.88 7.87 19.13
N ILE A 17 -10.17 9.16 19.18
CA ILE A 17 -11.14 9.76 18.28
C ILE A 17 -10.59 9.42 16.91
N ALA A 18 -11.35 8.64 16.15
CA ALA A 18 -10.87 8.14 14.88
C ALA A 18 -10.49 9.35 14.02
N GLN A 19 -9.20 9.49 13.78
CA GLN A 19 -8.63 10.69 13.19
C GLN A 19 -8.75 10.56 11.68
N ASN A 20 -9.34 11.57 11.05
CA ASN A 20 -9.29 11.66 9.60
C ASN A 20 -7.87 11.99 9.19
N ILE A 21 -7.39 11.32 8.16
CA ILE A 21 -6.05 11.53 7.62
C ILE A 21 -6.09 11.51 6.11
N THR A 22 -5.36 12.42 5.51
CA THR A 22 -5.04 12.39 4.08
C THR A 22 -3.54 12.42 3.94
N ALA A 23 -2.96 11.63 3.06
CA ALA A 23 -1.54 11.69 2.74
C ALA A 23 -1.30 11.53 1.24
N LYS A 24 -0.23 12.17 0.76
CA LYS A 24 0.27 12.01 -0.60
C LYS A 24 1.68 11.42 -0.55
N TYR A 25 1.95 10.49 -1.45
CA TYR A 25 3.23 9.80 -1.60
C TYR A 25 3.80 10.02 -2.99
N ALA A 26 5.13 10.16 -3.06
CA ALA A 26 5.88 9.90 -4.27
C ALA A 26 6.13 8.39 -4.35
N VAL A 27 5.74 7.76 -5.45
CA VAL A 27 5.84 6.31 -5.60
C VAL A 27 6.62 5.98 -6.85
N THR A 28 7.53 5.02 -6.72
CA THR A 28 8.35 4.51 -7.82
C THR A 28 8.27 2.99 -7.88
N GLU A 29 8.18 2.43 -9.08
CA GLU A 29 8.19 0.98 -9.28
C GLU A 29 9.29 0.59 -10.26
N THR A 30 10.10 -0.40 -9.89
CA THR A 30 11.11 -0.97 -10.79
C THR A 30 10.50 -2.12 -11.56
N ILE A 31 10.38 -1.97 -12.87
CA ILE A 31 10.04 -3.06 -13.77
C ILE A 31 11.26 -3.97 -13.94
N TYR A 32 11.07 -5.27 -13.80
CA TYR A 32 12.06 -6.27 -14.17
C TYR A 32 11.64 -7.04 -15.39
N TYR A 33 12.59 -7.33 -16.27
CA TYR A 33 12.41 -8.14 -17.47
C TYR A 33 13.55 -9.16 -17.60
N THR A 34 13.36 -10.14 -18.48
CA THR A 34 14.40 -11.10 -18.84
C THR A 34 15.12 -10.59 -20.09
N ASP A 35 16.43 -10.37 -20.00
CA ASP A 35 17.27 -9.95 -21.12
C ASP A 35 17.46 -11.07 -22.16
N LYS A 36 18.09 -10.77 -23.30
CA LYS A 36 18.40 -11.79 -24.33
C LYS A 36 19.23 -12.99 -23.85
N ASN A 37 19.98 -12.84 -22.76
CA ASN A 37 20.83 -13.88 -22.19
C ASN A 37 20.10 -14.70 -21.12
N GLY A 38 18.83 -14.40 -20.83
CA GLY A 38 18.05 -15.05 -19.78
C GLY A 38 18.25 -14.46 -18.38
N ASN A 39 18.96 -13.35 -18.24
CA ASN A 39 19.21 -12.70 -16.95
C ASN A 39 18.09 -11.72 -16.59
N LYS A 40 17.86 -11.56 -15.29
CA LYS A 40 16.97 -10.50 -14.77
C LYS A 40 17.65 -9.14 -14.95
N ALA A 41 17.02 -8.26 -15.72
CA ALA A 41 17.42 -6.88 -15.93
C ALA A 41 16.33 -5.92 -15.42
N ALA A 42 16.72 -4.70 -15.08
CA ALA A 42 15.80 -3.64 -14.65
C ALA A 42 15.51 -2.69 -15.81
N ALA A 43 14.23 -2.38 -16.02
CA ALA A 43 13.78 -1.36 -16.95
C ALA A 43 13.77 0.02 -16.27
N PRO A 44 13.41 1.11 -17.00
CA PRO A 44 13.14 2.40 -16.40
C PRO A 44 12.14 2.31 -15.24
N ILE A 45 12.38 3.15 -14.23
CA ILE A 45 11.54 3.27 -13.04
C ILE A 45 10.24 3.99 -13.41
N LEU A 46 9.10 3.33 -13.21
CA LEU A 46 7.80 3.97 -13.32
C LEU A 46 7.56 4.90 -12.13
N LYS A 47 6.90 6.03 -12.37
CA LYS A 47 6.56 7.01 -11.33
C LYS A 47 5.05 7.16 -11.20
N PHE A 48 4.60 7.35 -9.97
CA PHE A 48 3.19 7.52 -9.63
C PHE A 48 3.02 8.56 -8.52
N ASP A 49 1.88 9.23 -8.54
CA ASP A 49 1.34 9.88 -7.35
C ASP A 49 0.55 8.83 -6.55
N GLY A 50 0.93 8.64 -5.29
CA GLY A 50 0.20 7.82 -4.33
C GLY A 50 -0.70 8.67 -3.45
N PHE A 51 -1.94 8.23 -3.25
CA PHE A 51 -2.90 8.90 -2.37
C PHE A 51 -3.37 7.95 -1.28
N PHE A 52 -3.56 8.48 -0.08
CA PHE A 52 -4.06 7.75 1.08
C PHE A 52 -5.10 8.59 1.82
N TYR A 53 -6.20 7.96 2.20
CA TYR A 53 -7.29 8.57 2.96
C TYR A 53 -7.75 7.60 4.05
N GLY A 54 -7.84 8.09 5.27
CA GLY A 54 -8.48 7.42 6.40
C GLY A 54 -9.59 8.29 6.95
N ASN A 55 -10.79 7.72 7.11
CA ASN A 55 -11.93 8.36 7.74
C ASN A 55 -12.58 7.37 8.70
N GLY A 56 -12.40 7.59 10.00
CA GLY A 56 -12.92 6.67 11.00
C GLY A 56 -12.27 5.29 10.92
N HIS A 57 -13.09 4.29 10.60
CA HIS A 57 -12.70 2.89 10.43
C HIS A 57 -12.58 2.47 8.95
N THR A 58 -12.57 3.44 8.04
CA THR A 58 -12.49 3.19 6.59
C THR A 58 -11.25 3.84 6.00
N TYR A 59 -10.52 3.09 5.19
CA TYR A 59 -9.23 3.49 4.63
C TYR A 59 -9.20 3.18 3.14
N ILE A 60 -8.62 4.06 2.34
CA ILE A 60 -8.38 3.81 0.91
C ILE A 60 -7.05 4.39 0.47
N SER A 61 -6.30 3.65 -0.34
CA SER A 61 -5.12 4.13 -1.06
C SER A 61 -5.20 3.79 -2.54
N PHE A 62 -4.66 4.66 -3.39
CA PHE A 62 -4.58 4.40 -4.83
C PHE A 62 -3.39 5.11 -5.49
N LEU A 63 -3.00 4.61 -6.67
CA LEU A 63 -1.89 5.12 -7.47
C LEU A 63 -2.39 5.74 -8.77
N LYS A 64 -1.93 6.96 -9.08
CA LYS A 64 -2.10 7.60 -10.39
C LYS A 64 -0.78 7.61 -11.15
N PRO A 65 -0.72 7.13 -12.39
CA PRO A 65 0.53 7.04 -13.14
C PRO A 65 0.98 8.43 -13.59
N LEU A 66 2.26 8.73 -13.39
CA LEU A 66 2.93 9.89 -13.98
C LEU A 66 3.62 9.51 -15.30
N TYR A 67 3.93 8.22 -15.46
CA TYR A 67 4.66 7.69 -16.62
C TYR A 67 3.87 7.74 -17.94
N LEU A 68 2.54 7.93 -17.91
CA LEU A 68 1.73 8.00 -19.15
C LEU A 68 2.12 9.18 -20.05
N ASN A 69 2.68 10.24 -19.47
CA ASN A 69 3.21 11.38 -20.24
C ASN A 69 4.49 11.00 -20.99
N ASP A 70 5.30 10.11 -20.41
CA ASP A 70 6.57 9.66 -20.97
C ASP A 70 6.38 8.50 -21.95
N TYR A 71 5.30 7.72 -21.78
CA TYR A 71 4.99 6.52 -22.56
C TYR A 71 3.53 6.52 -23.04
N PRO A 72 3.13 7.46 -23.93
CA PRO A 72 1.74 7.60 -24.38
C PRO A 72 1.24 6.38 -25.17
N ASP A 73 2.13 5.60 -25.76
CA ASP A 73 1.81 4.40 -26.53
C ASP A 73 1.71 3.13 -25.66
N GLY A 74 1.88 3.27 -24.33
CA GLY A 74 1.75 2.16 -23.39
C GLY A 74 2.81 1.09 -23.54
N SER A 75 4.03 1.46 -23.94
CA SER A 75 5.15 0.52 -23.96
C SER A 75 6.49 1.19 -23.69
N ILE A 76 7.40 0.43 -23.11
CA ILE A 76 8.80 0.80 -22.91
C ILE A 76 9.66 -0.13 -23.74
N ILE A 77 10.52 0.41 -24.61
CA ILE A 77 11.58 -0.37 -25.27
C ILE A 77 12.69 -0.62 -24.25
N VAL A 78 12.93 -1.88 -23.91
CA VAL A 78 13.90 -2.30 -22.88
C VAL A 78 15.14 -2.98 -23.46
N GLU A 79 15.10 -3.39 -24.72
CA GLU A 79 16.27 -3.91 -25.44
C GLU A 79 16.14 -3.58 -26.93
N GLN A 80 17.24 -3.15 -27.53
CA GLN A 80 17.40 -3.00 -28.97
C GLN A 80 18.61 -3.82 -29.41
N SER A 81 18.39 -4.85 -30.24
CA SER A 81 19.49 -5.60 -30.84
C SER A 81 20.05 -4.89 -32.09
N PRO A 82 21.30 -5.19 -32.49
CA PRO A 82 21.86 -4.72 -33.77
C PRO A 82 21.03 -5.13 -34.99
N ASP A 83 20.21 -6.18 -34.86
CA ASP A 83 19.37 -6.74 -35.92
C ASP A 83 17.93 -6.16 -35.92
N ASN A 84 17.72 -5.01 -35.27
CA ASN A 84 16.40 -4.36 -35.10
C ASN A 84 15.33 -5.22 -34.40
N VAL A 85 15.73 -6.16 -33.53
CA VAL A 85 14.79 -6.83 -32.64
C VAL A 85 14.60 -5.96 -31.40
N PHE A 86 13.36 -5.53 -31.17
CA PHE A 86 12.97 -4.76 -30.00
C PHE A 86 12.30 -5.67 -28.98
N ARG A 87 12.74 -5.63 -27.73
CA ARG A 87 11.91 -6.09 -26.62
C ARG A 87 11.25 -4.89 -26.00
N SER A 88 9.94 -5.00 -25.81
CA SER A 88 9.17 -4.00 -25.07
C SER A 88 8.46 -4.62 -23.89
N VAL A 89 8.23 -3.79 -22.88
CA VAL A 89 7.32 -4.07 -21.79
C VAL A 89 6.07 -3.25 -22.02
N GLY A 90 4.90 -3.90 -22.03
CA GLY A 90 3.62 -3.21 -22.08
C GLY A 90 3.32 -2.53 -20.75
N LEU A 91 2.81 -1.31 -20.81
CA LEU A 91 2.35 -0.52 -19.67
C LEU A 91 0.83 -0.45 -19.65
N ILE A 92 0.29 -0.16 -18.47
CA ILE A 92 -1.15 -0.08 -18.30
C ILE A 92 -1.58 1.37 -18.45
N MET A 93 -2.61 1.60 -19.26
CA MET A 93 -3.02 2.95 -19.65
C MET A 93 -4.16 3.52 -18.82
N ASP A 94 -4.59 2.81 -17.77
CA ASP A 94 -5.63 3.26 -16.85
C ASP A 94 -5.16 4.47 -16.03
N THR A 95 -6.10 5.37 -15.71
CA THR A 95 -5.79 6.55 -14.86
C THR A 95 -5.54 6.19 -13.39
N ILE A 96 -5.87 4.96 -12.98
CA ILE A 96 -5.55 4.38 -11.67
C ILE A 96 -4.91 3.00 -11.88
N GLN A 97 -3.75 2.79 -11.26
CA GLN A 97 -2.87 1.63 -11.48
C GLN A 97 -2.96 0.58 -10.37
N GLY A 98 -3.51 0.99 -9.23
CA GLY A 98 -3.75 0.14 -8.08
C GLY A 98 -4.66 0.88 -7.11
N ILE A 99 -5.54 0.13 -6.46
CA ILE A 99 -6.39 0.67 -5.40
C ILE A 99 -6.68 -0.37 -4.34
N ASP A 100 -6.64 0.06 -3.09
CA ASP A 100 -6.86 -0.73 -1.88
C ASP A 100 -7.84 0.00 -0.98
N TYR A 101 -8.93 -0.64 -0.62
CA TYR A 101 -9.96 -0.15 0.29
C TYR A 101 -10.13 -1.13 1.44
N ASN A 102 -10.16 -0.62 2.67
CA ASN A 102 -10.38 -1.40 3.88
C ASN A 102 -11.49 -0.78 4.73
N SER A 103 -12.43 -1.61 5.19
CA SER A 103 -13.39 -1.26 6.24
C SER A 103 -13.14 -2.15 7.44
N LEU A 104 -12.77 -1.55 8.58
CA LEU A 104 -12.55 -2.27 9.83
C LEU A 104 -13.85 -2.63 10.57
N ASP A 105 -14.96 -1.95 10.25
CA ASP A 105 -16.29 -2.29 10.79
C ASP A 105 -16.84 -3.56 10.14
N SER A 106 -16.71 -3.67 8.82
CA SER A 106 -17.20 -4.84 8.07
C SER A 106 -16.14 -5.91 7.84
N LEU A 107 -14.87 -5.64 8.18
CA LEU A 107 -13.72 -6.50 7.92
C LEU A 107 -13.60 -6.90 6.44
N ILE A 108 -13.82 -5.91 5.57
CA ILE A 108 -13.78 -6.08 4.12
C ILE A 108 -12.56 -5.35 3.56
N TYR A 109 -11.82 -6.07 2.73
CA TYR A 109 -10.77 -5.53 1.88
C TYR A 109 -11.22 -5.63 0.41
N ARG A 110 -11.22 -4.51 -0.30
CA ARG A 110 -11.47 -4.45 -1.75
C ARG A 110 -10.24 -3.90 -2.42
N CYS A 111 -9.86 -4.50 -3.53
CA CYS A 111 -8.75 -3.97 -4.31
C CYS A 111 -8.92 -4.21 -5.79
N ARG A 112 -8.18 -3.44 -6.56
CA ARG A 112 -7.92 -3.70 -7.96
C ARG A 112 -6.41 -3.81 -8.06
N PHE A 113 -5.94 -5.04 -8.15
CA PHE A 113 -4.59 -5.31 -8.62
C PHE A 113 -4.65 -5.51 -10.11
N GLN A 114 -3.68 -4.96 -10.83
CA GLN A 114 -3.50 -5.29 -12.22
C GLN A 114 -2.35 -6.28 -12.32
N LYS A 115 -2.61 -7.44 -12.94
CA LYS A 115 -1.57 -8.45 -13.16
C LYS A 115 -1.50 -8.78 -14.65
N ASN A 116 -0.31 -8.58 -15.18
CA ASN A 116 0.20 -8.99 -16.50
C ASN A 116 -0.14 -8.08 -17.70
N PRO A 117 0.70 -8.10 -18.76
CA PRO A 117 0.47 -7.42 -20.04
C PRO A 117 -0.81 -7.87 -20.79
N GLU A 118 -1.47 -8.93 -20.31
CA GLU A 118 -2.73 -9.46 -20.86
C GLU A 118 -3.97 -8.65 -20.40
N GLY A 119 -3.79 -7.62 -19.57
CA GLY A 119 -4.83 -6.63 -19.28
C GLY A 119 -5.97 -7.12 -18.39
N LEU A 120 -5.80 -8.22 -17.64
CA LEU A 120 -6.80 -8.65 -16.68
C LEU A 120 -6.76 -7.75 -15.44
N THR A 121 -7.54 -6.69 -15.48
CA THR A 121 -7.96 -5.96 -14.29
C THR A 121 -9.01 -6.82 -13.58
N SER A 122 -8.85 -7.02 -12.27
CA SER A 122 -9.92 -7.64 -11.49
C SER A 122 -10.09 -6.94 -10.18
N ASN A 123 -11.22 -6.24 -10.07
CA ASN A 123 -11.78 -5.87 -8.79
C ASN A 123 -11.96 -7.15 -7.96
N THR A 124 -11.36 -7.19 -6.79
CA THR A 124 -11.40 -8.34 -5.90
C THR A 124 -11.89 -7.90 -4.53
N LYS A 125 -12.73 -8.72 -3.91
CA LYS A 125 -13.20 -8.53 -2.53
C LYS A 125 -12.73 -9.70 -1.69
N PHE A 126 -12.18 -9.39 -0.53
CA PHE A 126 -11.80 -10.33 0.52
C PHE A 126 -12.49 -9.94 1.83
N ASP A 127 -12.84 -10.96 2.60
CA ASP A 127 -13.11 -10.78 4.03
C ASP A 127 -11.82 -11.16 4.78
N PHE A 128 -11.47 -10.40 5.83
CA PHE A 128 -10.22 -10.60 6.56
C PHE A 128 -10.43 -10.67 8.09
N GLU A 129 -9.42 -11.14 8.81
CA GLU A 129 -9.39 -11.09 10.29
C GLU A 129 -8.40 -10.03 10.80
N LEU A 130 -8.74 -9.32 11.88
CA LEU A 130 -7.80 -8.36 12.46
C LEU A 130 -6.50 -9.08 12.88
N GLY A 131 -5.37 -8.50 12.48
CA GLY A 131 -4.05 -9.03 12.81
C GLY A 131 -3.59 -10.22 11.97
N TYR A 132 -4.22 -10.50 10.82
CA TYR A 132 -3.72 -11.49 9.84
C TYR A 132 -2.34 -11.09 9.28
N GLN A 133 -2.09 -9.78 9.09
CA GLN A 133 -0.77 -9.26 8.77
C GLN A 133 0.05 -9.12 10.05
N LYS A 134 1.13 -9.91 10.17
CA LYS A 134 2.06 -9.84 11.30
C LYS A 134 3.25 -8.96 10.94
N TRP A 135 3.48 -7.93 11.76
CA TRP A 135 4.61 -7.02 11.63
C TRP A 135 5.66 -7.32 12.69
N GLU A 136 6.92 -7.40 12.27
CA GLU A 136 8.10 -7.37 13.13
C GLU A 136 8.50 -5.90 13.31
N ILE A 137 8.25 -5.34 14.50
CA ILE A 137 8.67 -3.98 14.85
C ILE A 137 10.11 -4.04 15.38
N LEU A 138 10.99 -3.27 14.75
CA LEU A 138 12.42 -3.32 14.99
C LEU A 138 12.88 -2.16 15.90
N PRO A 139 14.00 -2.28 16.64
CA PRO A 139 14.49 -1.22 17.51
C PRO A 139 15.05 0.00 16.76
N GLU A 140 15.34 -0.12 15.47
CA GLU A 140 15.85 0.98 14.65
C GLU A 140 14.84 2.14 14.57
N THR A 141 15.36 3.34 14.83
CA THR A 141 14.61 4.60 14.72
C THR A 141 15.36 5.59 13.86
N LYS A 142 14.63 6.47 13.16
CA LYS A 142 15.19 7.64 12.47
C LYS A 142 14.17 8.77 12.43
N THR A 143 14.65 10.00 12.28
CA THR A 143 13.78 11.14 12.00
C THR A 143 13.70 11.36 10.49
N ILE A 144 12.48 11.40 9.93
CA ILE A 144 12.24 11.67 8.50
C ILE A 144 11.26 12.83 8.43
N GLN A 145 11.63 13.93 7.76
CA GLN A 145 10.77 15.12 7.63
C GLN A 145 10.22 15.65 8.97
N GLY A 146 11.00 15.51 10.05
CA GLY A 146 10.62 15.90 11.42
C GLY A 146 9.76 14.89 12.17
N LEU A 147 9.33 13.79 11.55
CA LEU A 147 8.59 12.70 12.17
C LEU A 147 9.54 11.69 12.79
N GLN A 148 9.25 11.25 14.02
CA GLN A 148 9.97 10.14 14.65
C GLN A 148 9.45 8.83 14.09
N CYS A 149 10.31 8.09 13.38
CA CYS A 149 9.95 6.86 12.71
C CYS A 149 10.63 5.65 13.35
N GLN A 150 9.93 4.53 13.33
CA GLN A 150 10.44 3.22 13.69
C GLN A 150 10.38 2.30 12.46
N ARG A 151 11.33 1.38 12.36
CA ARG A 151 11.36 0.40 11.26
C ARG A 151 10.45 -0.79 11.56
N ALA A 152 9.77 -1.30 10.55
CA ALA A 152 9.00 -2.53 10.63
C ALA A 152 9.16 -3.38 9.37
N LYS A 153 9.08 -4.70 9.55
CA LYS A 153 9.11 -5.68 8.47
C LYS A 153 7.87 -6.56 8.48
N ARG A 154 7.41 -6.96 7.30
CA ARG A 154 6.33 -7.95 7.14
C ARG A 154 6.80 -9.08 6.25
N TYR A 155 6.48 -10.30 6.65
CA TYR A 155 6.76 -11.51 5.90
C TYR A 155 5.45 -12.16 5.46
N ASP A 156 5.44 -12.77 4.27
CA ASP A 156 4.31 -13.53 3.76
C ASP A 156 4.49 -15.02 4.08
N PRO A 157 3.74 -15.59 5.05
CA PRO A 157 3.89 -16.99 5.44
C PRO A 157 3.47 -17.95 4.32
N TYR A 158 2.62 -17.52 3.38
CA TYR A 158 2.16 -18.33 2.27
C TYR A 158 3.14 -18.39 1.10
N ARG A 159 4.15 -17.50 1.09
CA ARG A 159 5.23 -17.46 0.10
C ARG A 159 6.58 -17.85 0.71
N GLY A 160 6.58 -18.86 1.58
CA GLY A 160 7.82 -19.36 2.20
C GLY A 160 8.46 -18.36 3.16
N ASN A 161 7.64 -17.54 3.84
CA ASN A 161 8.07 -16.50 4.76
C ASN A 161 8.99 -15.44 4.10
N MET A 162 8.72 -15.14 2.83
CA MET A 162 9.45 -14.10 2.09
C MET A 162 9.15 -12.73 2.68
N LEU A 163 10.18 -11.89 2.83
CA LEU A 163 10.01 -10.49 3.19
C LEU A 163 9.23 -9.77 2.08
N VAL A 164 8.09 -9.17 2.42
CA VAL A 164 7.20 -8.47 1.48
C VAL A 164 7.16 -6.97 1.70
N ASN A 165 7.38 -6.50 2.92
CA ASN A 165 7.47 -5.06 3.21
C ASN A 165 8.63 -4.77 4.18
N ASP A 166 9.32 -3.67 3.94
CA ASP A 166 10.30 -3.05 4.83
C ASP A 166 10.03 -1.55 4.85
N VAL A 167 9.56 -1.04 6.00
CA VAL A 167 8.98 0.30 6.10
C VAL A 167 9.49 1.04 7.32
N TRP A 168 9.45 2.37 7.23
CA TRP A 168 9.62 3.31 8.32
C TRP A 168 8.28 4.00 8.56
N PHE A 169 7.74 3.86 9.77
CA PHE A 169 6.42 4.39 10.13
C PHE A 169 6.49 5.29 11.35
N CYS A 170 5.59 6.26 11.45
CA CYS A 170 5.47 7.16 12.59
C CYS A 170 4.30 6.73 13.50
N ALA A 171 4.61 6.22 14.69
CA ALA A 171 3.62 5.74 15.66
C ALA A 171 2.78 6.87 16.30
N ASP A 172 3.31 8.09 16.31
CA ASP A 172 2.60 9.28 16.79
C ASP A 172 1.42 9.67 15.87
N LEU A 173 1.38 9.12 14.66
CA LEU A 173 0.30 9.22 13.69
C LEU A 173 -0.40 7.84 13.55
N PRO A 174 -1.23 7.43 14.53
CA PRO A 174 -1.79 6.09 14.57
C PRO A 174 -2.79 5.88 13.43
N VAL A 175 -2.45 4.97 12.51
CA VAL A 175 -3.35 4.50 11.46
C VAL A 175 -3.32 2.97 11.41
N PRO A 176 -4.44 2.28 11.71
CA PRO A 176 -4.49 0.80 11.74
C PRO A 176 -4.38 0.15 10.35
N VAL A 177 -4.59 0.93 9.28
CA VAL A 177 -4.31 0.55 7.90
C VAL A 177 -3.47 1.67 7.31
N SER A 178 -2.22 1.38 6.94
CA SER A 178 -1.37 2.35 6.26
C SER A 178 -1.44 2.20 4.74
N PHE A 179 -0.73 3.08 4.02
CA PHE A 179 -0.61 3.03 2.57
C PHE A 179 -0.24 1.63 2.05
N ASP A 180 -0.68 1.28 0.84
CA ASP A 180 -0.38 -0.01 0.18
C ASP A 180 -0.89 -1.22 0.99
N ASN A 181 -2.10 -1.10 1.55
CA ASN A 181 -2.78 -2.15 2.33
C ASN A 181 -1.94 -2.73 3.48
N CYS A 182 -1.12 -1.90 4.13
CA CYS A 182 -0.33 -2.27 5.30
C CYS A 182 -1.21 -2.28 6.57
N LEU A 183 -2.10 -3.28 6.67
CA LEU A 183 -2.99 -3.49 7.81
C LEU A 183 -2.20 -3.92 9.05
N GLY A 184 -2.58 -3.40 10.21
CA GLY A 184 -2.00 -3.79 11.51
C GLY A 184 -0.64 -3.16 11.82
N LEU A 185 -0.10 -2.33 10.91
CA LEU A 185 1.03 -1.47 11.20
C LEU A 185 0.56 -0.35 12.15
N PRO A 186 1.28 -0.02 13.23
CA PRO A 186 0.74 0.87 14.26
C PRO A 186 0.87 2.37 13.94
N GLY A 187 1.11 2.75 12.67
CA GLY A 187 1.27 4.16 12.31
C GLY A 187 1.42 4.44 10.82
N LEU A 188 1.53 5.72 10.49
CA LEU A 188 1.62 6.21 9.11
C LEU A 188 3.00 5.86 8.54
N ILE A 189 3.02 5.20 7.39
CA ILE A 189 4.25 4.97 6.64
C ILE A 189 4.79 6.33 6.18
N VAL A 190 6.06 6.60 6.47
CA VAL A 190 6.78 7.78 5.98
C VAL A 190 7.67 7.42 4.80
N GLU A 191 8.25 6.23 4.82
CA GLU A 191 9.10 5.70 3.75
C GLU A 191 8.98 4.18 3.76
N GLY A 192 9.00 3.50 2.61
CA GLY A 192 9.06 2.05 2.62
C GLY A 192 9.10 1.40 1.24
N THR A 193 9.32 0.10 1.26
CA THR A 193 9.38 -0.73 0.05
C THR A 193 8.40 -1.89 0.18
N ASN A 194 7.59 -2.09 -0.85
CA ASN A 194 6.90 -3.35 -1.12
C ASN A 194 7.76 -4.17 -2.08
N LEU A 195 8.38 -5.21 -1.56
CA LEU A 195 9.29 -6.09 -2.29
C LEU A 195 8.52 -7.06 -3.21
N GLY A 196 7.22 -7.27 -2.96
CA GLY A 196 6.37 -8.09 -3.81
C GLY A 196 6.08 -7.44 -5.17
N THR A 197 6.05 -6.11 -5.21
CA THR A 197 5.81 -5.31 -6.44
C THR A 197 7.04 -4.50 -6.87
N ASN A 198 8.12 -4.50 -6.09
CA ASN A 198 9.29 -3.63 -6.29
C ASN A 198 8.94 -2.14 -6.29
N THR A 199 7.99 -1.78 -5.43
CA THR A 199 7.49 -0.42 -5.26
C THR A 199 8.17 0.21 -4.06
N PHE A 200 8.68 1.41 -4.23
CA PHE A 200 9.13 2.29 -3.16
C PHE A 200 8.16 3.46 -3.03
N TYR A 201 7.86 3.86 -1.81
CA TYR A 201 6.99 5.00 -1.50
C TYR A 201 7.61 5.90 -0.43
N GLU A 202 7.50 7.20 -0.66
CA GLU A 202 7.96 8.27 0.25
C GLU A 202 6.83 9.27 0.47
N LEU A 203 6.52 9.56 1.73
CA LEU A 203 5.51 10.54 2.11
C LEU A 203 5.95 11.93 1.67
N GLN A 204 5.08 12.66 0.96
CA GLN A 204 5.33 14.06 0.59
C GLN A 204 4.67 15.04 1.55
N TYR A 205 3.42 14.76 1.91
CA TYR A 205 2.68 15.54 2.90
C TYR A 205 1.51 14.74 3.46
N TYR A 206 1.02 15.17 4.61
CA TYR A 206 -0.22 14.68 5.20
C TYR A 206 -1.01 15.81 5.84
N ASN A 207 -2.30 15.60 6.01
CA ASN A 207 -3.19 16.47 6.79
C ASN A 207 -4.04 15.62 7.71
N LEU A 208 -4.35 16.17 8.88
CA LEU A 208 -5.17 15.54 9.89
C LEU A 208 -6.49 16.30 10.04
N ASN A 209 -7.55 15.58 10.38
CA ASN A 209 -8.86 16.12 10.72
C ASN A 209 -9.53 16.95 9.62
N MET A 210 -9.11 16.77 8.36
CA MET A 210 -9.82 17.34 7.22
C MET A 210 -11.07 16.51 6.90
N ALA A 211 -12.12 17.18 6.43
CA ALA A 211 -13.28 16.51 5.85
C ALA A 211 -12.85 15.81 4.55
N ILE A 212 -13.20 14.53 4.42
CA ILE A 212 -12.90 13.71 3.25
C ILE A 212 -14.24 13.41 2.55
N PRO A 213 -14.42 13.81 1.28
CA PRO A 213 -15.62 13.49 0.53
C PRO A 213 -15.87 11.98 0.48
N GLU A 214 -17.10 11.55 0.77
CA GLU A 214 -17.48 10.13 0.79
C GLU A 214 -17.21 9.44 -0.55
N GLN A 215 -17.31 10.16 -1.65
CA GLN A 215 -17.08 9.67 -3.01
C GLN A 215 -15.66 9.12 -3.20
N ILE A 216 -14.67 9.58 -2.42
CA ILE A 216 -13.31 9.04 -2.46
C ILE A 216 -13.27 7.56 -2.09
N PHE A 217 -14.18 7.11 -1.21
CA PHE A 217 -14.28 5.71 -0.78
C PHE A 217 -15.11 4.84 -1.74
N TRP A 218 -15.68 5.44 -2.77
CA TRP A 218 -16.48 4.78 -3.82
C TRP A 218 -16.05 5.22 -5.23
N PRO A 219 -14.79 4.96 -5.60
CA PRO A 219 -14.26 5.38 -6.88
C PRO A 219 -14.90 4.60 -8.04
N ASN A 220 -14.95 5.21 -9.23
CA ASN A 220 -15.62 4.65 -10.41
C ASN A 220 -15.05 3.28 -10.80
N GLU A 221 -13.79 3.02 -10.50
CA GLU A 221 -13.11 1.75 -10.72
C GLU A 221 -13.84 0.59 -10.03
N PHE A 222 -14.57 0.83 -8.93
CA PHE A 222 -15.39 -0.18 -8.23
C PHE A 222 -16.80 -0.36 -8.81
N THR A 223 -17.14 0.34 -9.89
CA THR A 223 -18.42 0.12 -10.61
C THR A 223 -18.38 -1.10 -11.53
N GLU A 224 -17.18 -1.60 -11.84
CA GLU A 224 -16.98 -2.86 -12.56
C GLU A 224 -17.18 -4.08 -11.64
N MET A 225 -17.58 -5.22 -12.21
CA MET A 225 -17.85 -6.44 -11.45
C MET A 225 -16.65 -6.91 -10.62
N PHE A 226 -16.89 -7.18 -9.34
CA PHE A 226 -15.91 -7.83 -8.47
C PHE A 226 -15.87 -9.33 -8.72
N ARG A 227 -14.67 -9.88 -8.92
CA ARG A 227 -14.43 -11.31 -8.74
C ARG A 227 -14.50 -11.59 -7.24
N ILE A 228 -15.56 -12.27 -6.81
CA ILE A 228 -15.65 -12.79 -5.44
C ILE A 228 -14.71 -13.99 -5.37
N VAL A 229 -13.54 -13.80 -4.76
CA VAL A 229 -12.68 -14.91 -4.39
C VAL A 229 -13.23 -15.42 -3.06
N ALA A 230 -13.85 -16.60 -3.02
CA ALA A 230 -14.46 -17.20 -1.84
C ALA A 230 -13.44 -17.63 -0.76
N LYS A 231 -12.32 -16.90 -0.63
CA LYS A 231 -11.22 -17.19 0.26
C LYS A 231 -11.10 -16.08 1.28
N LYS A 232 -11.50 -16.38 2.52
CA LYS A 232 -11.18 -15.57 3.69
C LYS A 232 -9.65 -15.48 3.82
N ILE A 233 -9.12 -14.27 3.97
CA ILE A 233 -7.71 -14.08 4.29
C ILE A 233 -7.59 -14.20 5.81
N VAL A 234 -6.81 -15.19 6.25
CA VAL A 234 -6.57 -15.53 7.66
C VAL A 234 -5.10 -15.30 7.99
#